data_AF-A0A661XEI3-F1
#
_entry.id   AF-A0A661XEI3-F1
#
_cell.length_a   1.000
_cell.length_b   1.000
_cell.length_c   1.000
_cell.angle_alpha   90.00
_cell.angle_beta   90.00
_cell.angle_gamma   90.00
#
_symmetry.space_group_name_H-M   'P 1'
#
loop_
_entity.id
_entity.type
_entity.pdbx_description
1 polymer ?
#
loop_
_entity_poly.entity_id
_entity_poly.type
_entity_poly.pdbx_seq_one_letter_code
_entity_poly.pdbx_strand_id
1 'polypeptide(L)'
;VNGDLGLVIKNIGPEMKFIDEPYNLPLTISLGGGYNFLGNFVISLDINHEIYDDKTSISMGVEYRPVRFISLRAGYFYKLAYQLLTYQNSLFQPACRTGRPACRTSREENKISDFTGISGGFGLNFSNYILDYSLIPYKDLGLTHRLSFKVRF
;
A
#
# COMPACT_ATOMS: atom_id res chain seq x y z
N VAL A 1 -26.30 -11.81 3.87
CA VAL A 1 -25.57 -10.60 3.44
C VAL A 1 -24.74 -10.18 4.63
N ASN A 2 -23.42 -10.36 4.56
CA ASN A 2 -22.54 -10.15 5.70
C ASN A 2 -21.54 -9.06 5.32
N GLY A 3 -21.71 -7.89 5.92
CA GLY A 3 -20.77 -6.78 5.85
C GLY A 3 -20.05 -6.66 7.18
N ASP A 4 -18.77 -6.32 7.11
CA ASP A 4 -17.88 -6.19 8.26
C ASP A 4 -17.27 -4.79 8.24
N LEU A 5 -17.17 -4.16 9.42
CA LEU A 5 -16.47 -2.90 9.61
C LEU A 5 -15.41 -3.11 10.68
N GLY A 6 -14.24 -2.51 10.48
CA GLY A 6 -13.10 -2.64 11.36
C GLY A 6 -12.46 -1.28 11.63
N LEU A 7 -12.08 -1.06 12.89
CA LEU A 7 -11.22 0.04 13.30
C LEU A 7 -10.01 -0.57 14.01
N VAL A 8 -8.81 -0.17 13.59
CA VAL A 8 -7.56 -0.65 14.19
C VAL A 8 -6.68 0.55 14.50
N ILE A 9 -6.07 0.53 15.68
CA ILE A 9 -5.05 1.49 16.07
C ILE A 9 -3.75 0.69 16.27
N LYS A 10 -2.69 1.06 15.56
CA LYS A 10 -1.40 0.34 15.54
C LYS A 10 -0.31 1.19 16.18
N ASN A 11 0.70 0.53 16.72
CA ASN A 11 1.89 1.16 17.30
C ASN A 11 1.58 2.11 18.47
N ILE A 12 0.62 1.73 19.31
CA ILE A 12 0.37 2.42 20.58
C ILE A 12 1.50 2.05 21.53
N GLY A 13 2.32 3.03 21.91
CA GLY A 13 3.43 2.82 22.84
C GLY A 13 4.20 4.10 23.12
N PRO A 14 5.10 4.07 24.13
CA PRO A 14 5.97 5.20 24.42
C PRO A 14 6.98 5.43 23.29
N GLU A 15 7.50 6.65 23.22
CA GLU A 15 8.57 7.01 22.29
C GLU A 15 9.82 6.15 22.55
N MET A 16 10.46 5.69 21.48
CA MET A 16 11.72 4.98 21.58
C MET A 16 12.87 5.98 21.52
N LYS A 17 13.88 5.83 22.37
CA LYS A 17 15.10 6.62 22.26
C LYS A 17 16.10 5.90 21.37
N PHE A 18 16.55 6.56 20.31
CA PHE A 18 17.71 6.11 19.56
C PHE A 18 18.93 6.88 20.05
N ILE A 19 19.70 6.24 20.94
CA ILE A 19 20.85 6.81 21.66
C ILE A 19 20.41 7.96 22.58
N ASP A 20 20.16 9.16 22.03
CA ASP A 20 19.72 10.35 22.78
C ASP A 20 18.54 11.10 22.12
N GLU A 21 18.14 10.72 20.91
CA GLU A 21 17.01 11.34 20.21
C GLU A 21 15.72 10.54 20.43
N PRO A 22 14.64 11.16 20.95
CA PRO A 22 13.33 10.52 21.01
C PRO A 22 12.75 10.38 19.60
N TYR A 23 12.28 9.18 19.28
CA TYR A 23 11.64 8.84 18.02
C TYR A 23 10.26 8.25 18.27
N ASN A 24 9.27 8.81 17.59
CA ASN A 24 7.88 8.38 17.71
C ASN A 24 7.63 7.19 16.79
N LEU A 25 7.04 6.12 17.32
CA LEU A 25 6.54 5.06 16.44
C LEU A 25 5.42 5.65 15.56
N PRO A 26 5.29 5.20 14.30
CA PRO A 26 4.24 5.66 13.41
C PRO A 26 2.89 5.15 13.90
N LEU A 27 2.27 5.91 14.81
CA LEU A 27 0.91 5.68 15.29
C LEU A 27 -0.03 5.74 14.10
N THR A 28 -0.65 4.62 13.78
CA THR A 28 -1.49 4.48 12.58
C THR A 28 -2.91 4.16 13.01
N ILE A 29 -3.86 4.95 12.54
CA ILE A 29 -5.28 4.65 12.64
C ILE A 29 -5.75 4.09 11.29
N SER A 30 -6.37 2.93 11.33
CA SER A 30 -6.90 2.22 10.17
C SER A 30 -8.41 2.05 10.31
N LEU A 31 -9.15 2.44 9.28
CA LEU A 31 -10.58 2.20 9.14
C LEU A 31 -10.80 1.32 7.92
N GLY A 32 -11.44 0.17 8.10
CA GLY A 32 -11.67 -0.82 7.06
C GLY A 32 -13.12 -1.24 6.98
N GLY A 33 -13.59 -1.53 5.77
CA GLY A 33 -14.92 -2.06 5.53
C GLY A 33 -14.89 -3.14 4.45
N GLY A 34 -15.59 -4.24 4.68
CA GLY A 34 -15.71 -5.37 3.77
C GLY A 34 -17.15 -5.77 3.57
N TYR A 35 -17.49 -6.23 2.38
CA TYR A 35 -18.83 -6.73 2.09
C TYR A 35 -18.79 -8.00 1.25
N ASN A 36 -19.48 -9.03 1.73
CA ASN A 36 -19.64 -10.31 1.07
C ASN A 36 -21.02 -10.36 0.40
N PHE A 37 -21.04 -10.39 -0.94
CA PHE A 37 -22.29 -10.44 -1.69
C PHE A 37 -22.93 -11.84 -1.67
N LEU A 38 -22.27 -12.83 -2.29
CA LEU A 38 -22.81 -14.18 -2.50
C LEU A 38 -21.86 -15.29 -1.98
N GLY A 39 -20.94 -14.96 -1.07
CA GLY A 39 -19.92 -15.87 -0.52
C GLY A 39 -18.78 -16.23 -1.48
N ASN A 40 -18.96 -15.96 -2.77
CA ASN A 40 -17.98 -16.09 -3.85
C ASN A 40 -17.34 -14.75 -4.24
N PHE A 41 -17.85 -13.62 -3.74
CA PHE A 41 -17.36 -12.30 -4.13
C PHE A 41 -17.34 -11.37 -2.91
N VAL A 42 -16.19 -10.76 -2.69
CA VAL A 42 -15.89 -9.88 -1.57
C VAL A 42 -15.28 -8.59 -2.10
N ILE A 43 -15.79 -7.45 -1.63
CA ILE A 43 -15.17 -6.15 -1.84
C ILE A 43 -14.70 -5.63 -0.48
N SER A 44 -13.56 -4.97 -0.46
CA SER A 44 -12.95 -4.35 0.71
C SER A 44 -12.43 -2.96 0.38
N LEU A 45 -12.51 -2.06 1.34
CA LEU A 45 -11.96 -0.72 1.31
C LEU A 45 -11.29 -0.45 2.67
N ASP A 46 -10.06 0.01 2.65
CA ASP A 46 -9.27 0.34 3.83
C ASP A 46 -8.65 1.73 3.69
N ILE A 47 -8.74 2.53 4.75
CA ILE A 47 -8.15 3.84 4.89
C ILE A 47 -7.19 3.78 6.07
N ASN A 48 -5.91 4.04 5.82
CA ASN A 48 -4.86 4.07 6.83
C ASN A 48 -4.33 5.50 6.94
N HIS A 49 -4.25 6.04 8.14
CA HIS A 49 -3.72 7.36 8.43
C HIS A 49 -2.63 7.27 9.50
N GLU A 50 -1.41 7.66 9.14
CA GLU A 50 -0.25 7.77 10.03
C GLU A 50 -0.25 9.16 10.67
N ILE A 51 -0.44 9.25 11.98
CA ILE A 51 -0.68 10.53 12.69
C ILE A 51 0.57 11.41 12.73
N TYR A 52 1.74 10.84 13.01
CA TYR A 52 2.97 11.62 13.16
C TYR A 52 3.61 12.02 11.81
N ASP A 53 3.33 11.26 10.76
CA ASP A 53 3.96 11.42 9.43
C ASP A 53 3.00 12.07 8.41
N ASP A 54 1.75 12.36 8.79
CA ASP A 54 0.66 12.88 7.94
C ASP A 54 0.44 12.10 6.64
N LYS A 55 0.71 10.79 6.66
CA LYS A 55 0.56 9.91 5.49
C LYS A 55 -0.78 9.22 5.53
N THR A 56 -1.64 9.56 4.59
CA THR A 56 -2.89 8.82 4.34
C THR A 56 -2.71 7.86 3.16
N SER A 57 -3.17 6.63 3.32
CA SER A 57 -3.17 5.60 2.27
C SER A 57 -4.55 4.96 2.19
N ILE A 58 -5.09 4.85 0.98
CA ILE A 58 -6.37 4.21 0.70
C ILE A 58 -6.09 2.93 -0.10
N SER A 59 -6.73 1.84 0.29
CA SER A 59 -6.61 0.55 -0.38
C SER A 59 -8.00 0.04 -0.71
N MET A 60 -8.18 -0.51 -1.90
CA MET A 60 -9.41 -1.16 -2.32
C MET A 60 -9.06 -2.54 -2.84
N GLY A 61 -9.82 -3.55 -2.41
CA GLY A 61 -9.55 -4.95 -2.74
C GLY A 61 -10.81 -5.66 -3.17
N VAL A 62 -10.68 -6.54 -4.16
CA VAL A 62 -11.74 -7.43 -4.62
C VAL A 62 -11.23 -8.87 -4.60
N GLU A 63 -12.01 -9.76 -4.01
CA GLU A 63 -11.74 -11.20 -3.98
C GLU A 63 -12.90 -11.96 -4.63
N TYR A 64 -12.59 -12.76 -5.65
CA TYR A 64 -13.52 -13.62 -6.35
C TYR A 64 -13.12 -15.09 -6.19
N ARG A 65 -14.07 -15.91 -5.72
CA ARG A 65 -13.92 -17.35 -5.45
C ARG A 65 -14.92 -18.13 -6.31
N PRO A 66 -14.60 -18.44 -7.56
CA PRO A 66 -15.51 -19.20 -8.44
C PRO A 66 -15.82 -20.58 -7.86
N VAL A 67 -14.86 -21.18 -7.16
CA VAL A 67 -14.94 -22.48 -6.51
C VAL A 67 -14.23 -22.42 -5.16
N ARG A 68 -14.59 -23.28 -4.21
CA ARG A 68 -14.00 -23.26 -2.85
C ARG A 68 -12.48 -23.44 -2.81
N PHE A 69 -11.91 -24.03 -3.86
CA PHE A 69 -10.48 -24.29 -3.96
C PHE A 69 -9.69 -23.23 -4.74
N ILE A 70 -10.33 -22.25 -5.38
CA ILE A 70 -9.66 -21.15 -6.10
C ILE A 70 -10.14 -19.81 -5.55
N SER A 71 -9.19 -18.91 -5.34
CA SER A 71 -9.43 -17.50 -5.05
C SER A 71 -8.62 -16.66 -6.01
N LEU A 72 -9.25 -15.64 -6.58
CA LEU A 72 -8.62 -14.62 -7.40
C LEU A 72 -8.73 -13.29 -6.66
N ARG A 73 -7.64 -12.54 -6.59
CA ARG A 73 -7.55 -11.29 -5.85
C ARG A 73 -6.99 -10.21 -6.75
N ALA A 74 -7.63 -9.05 -6.71
CA ALA A 74 -7.12 -7.83 -7.31
C ALA A 74 -7.22 -6.72 -6.26
N GLY A 75 -6.20 -5.87 -6.20
CA GLY A 75 -6.17 -4.76 -5.26
C GLY A 75 -5.61 -3.50 -5.90
N TYR A 76 -6.10 -2.36 -5.47
CA TYR A 76 -5.58 -1.05 -5.81
C TYR A 76 -5.17 -0.31 -4.54
N PHE A 77 -3.89 0.07 -4.46
CA PHE A 77 -3.31 0.82 -3.36
C PHE A 77 -2.99 2.24 -3.83
N TYR A 78 -3.51 3.23 -3.14
CA TYR A 78 -3.28 4.64 -3.43
C TYR A 78 -2.73 5.36 -2.19
N LYS A 79 -1.53 5.91 -2.30
CA LYS A 79 -0.88 6.66 -1.23
C LYS A 79 -1.09 8.16 -1.44
N LEU A 80 -1.99 8.78 -0.66
CA LEU A 80 -2.31 10.21 -0.70
C LEU A 80 -1.17 11.11 -0.23
N ALA A 81 -0.18 10.55 0.49
CA ALA A 81 0.95 11.30 1.06
C ALA A 81 1.79 12.11 0.05
N TYR A 82 1.77 11.74 -1.24
CA TYR A 82 2.59 12.42 -2.26
C TYR A 82 2.06 13.80 -2.67
N GLN A 83 0.82 14.14 -2.33
CA GLN A 83 0.20 15.37 -2.82
C GLN A 83 0.57 16.63 -2.00
N LEU A 84 0.93 16.48 -0.72
CA LEU A 84 1.30 17.61 0.14
C LEU A 84 2.80 17.91 0.11
N LEU A 85 3.66 16.89 0.04
CA LEU A 85 5.13 17.06 0.07
C LEU A 85 5.72 17.60 -1.25
N THR A 86 5.02 17.42 -2.38
CA THR A 86 5.47 17.91 -3.70
C THR A 86 5.14 19.39 -3.91
N TYR A 87 4.13 19.92 -3.21
CA TYR A 87 3.78 21.35 -3.29
C TYR A 87 4.81 22.22 -2.57
N GLN A 88 5.33 21.77 -1.43
CA GLN A 88 6.31 22.54 -0.65
C GLN A 88 7.72 22.52 -1.28
N ASN A 89 8.09 21.42 -1.95
CA ASN A 89 9.39 21.27 -2.63
C ASN A 89 9.50 22.03 -3.96
N SER A 90 8.41 22.60 -4.50
CA SER A 90 8.47 23.46 -5.68
C SER A 90 8.76 24.94 -5.37
N LEU A 91 8.73 25.34 -4.09
CA LEU A 91 9.08 26.70 -3.64
C LEU A 91 10.55 26.84 -3.21
N PHE A 92 11.30 25.73 -3.12
CA PHE A 92 12.71 25.72 -2.76
C PHE A 92 13.58 25.35 -3.97
N GLN A 93 13.51 26.16 -5.02
CA GLN A 93 14.49 26.12 -6.10
C GLN A 93 15.54 27.20 -5.79
N PRO A 94 16.70 26.87 -5.17
CA PRO A 94 17.76 27.84 -5.00
C PRO A 94 18.22 28.32 -6.39
N ALA A 95 18.16 29.63 -6.57
CA ALA A 95 18.43 30.33 -7.80
C ALA A 95 19.73 29.86 -8.48
N CYS A 96 19.64 29.59 -9.78
CA CYS A 96 20.79 29.54 -10.68
C CYS A 96 21.60 30.84 -10.54
N ARG A 97 22.73 30.81 -9.83
CA ARG A 97 23.72 31.89 -9.87
C ARG A 97 24.56 31.77 -11.14
N THR A 98 24.34 32.73 -12.04
CA THR A 98 25.24 33.34 -13.05
C THR A 98 26.34 32.47 -13.67
N GLY A 99 26.23 32.19 -14.98
CA GLY A 99 27.40 32.15 -15.88
C GLY A 99 27.85 30.82 -16.49
N ARG A 100 27.05 29.73 -16.46
CA ARG A 100 27.40 28.48 -17.18
C ARG A 100 26.22 27.93 -17.99
N PRO A 101 26.37 27.68 -19.31
CA PRO A 101 25.33 27.06 -20.11
C PRO A 101 25.46 25.53 -20.04
N ALA A 102 25.07 24.92 -18.91
CA ALA A 102 24.83 23.48 -18.85
C ALA A 102 24.10 23.07 -17.56
N CYS A 103 22.81 23.39 -17.46
CA CYS A 103 21.87 22.47 -16.79
C CYS A 103 20.97 21.89 -17.87
N ARG A 104 21.51 20.94 -18.65
CA ARG A 104 20.66 19.95 -19.33
C ARG A 104 20.09 19.08 -18.22
N THR A 105 18.97 19.50 -17.63
CA THR A 105 18.10 18.58 -16.91
C THR A 105 17.58 17.61 -17.96
N SER A 106 18.26 16.48 -18.12
CA SER A 106 17.67 15.26 -18.64
C SER A 106 16.57 14.86 -17.67
N ARG A 107 15.43 15.54 -17.78
CA ARG A 107 14.17 15.10 -17.22
C ARG A 107 13.77 13.93 -18.11
N GLU A 108 14.36 12.77 -17.87
CA GLU A 108 13.70 11.52 -18.20
C GLU A 108 12.38 11.56 -17.43
N GLU A 109 11.34 11.99 -18.13
CA GLU A 109 9.98 11.60 -17.79
C GLU A 109 9.91 10.09 -17.96
N ASN A 110 10.40 9.37 -16.94
CA ASN A 110 10.02 7.99 -16.74
C ASN A 110 8.51 8.00 -16.51
N LYS A 111 7.78 7.87 -17.62
CA LYS A 111 6.34 7.69 -17.75
C LYS A 111 5.95 6.31 -17.19
N ILE A 112 6.36 6.04 -15.94
CA ILE A 112 6.17 4.78 -15.19
C ILE A 112 5.72 5.15 -13.76
N SER A 113 4.85 6.15 -13.63
CA SER A 113 4.26 6.54 -12.34
C SER A 113 2.83 6.03 -12.13
N ASP A 114 2.19 5.43 -13.15
CA ASP A 114 0.75 5.15 -13.08
C ASP A 114 0.39 3.71 -12.69
N PHE A 115 1.36 2.80 -12.54
CA PHE A 115 1.08 1.40 -12.16
C PHE A 115 1.43 1.05 -10.70
N THR A 116 1.86 2.03 -9.88
CA THR A 116 2.40 1.79 -8.53
C THR A 116 1.36 1.37 -7.47
N GLY A 117 0.11 1.17 -7.88
CA GLY A 117 -0.98 0.79 -6.98
C GLY A 117 -1.67 -0.53 -7.31
N ILE A 118 -1.53 -1.08 -8.52
CA ILE A 118 -2.31 -2.25 -8.94
C ILE A 118 -1.59 -3.52 -8.51
N SER A 119 -2.26 -4.35 -7.72
CA SER A 119 -1.79 -5.66 -7.29
C SER A 119 -2.76 -6.74 -7.72
N GLY A 120 -2.24 -7.95 -7.91
CA GLY A 120 -3.03 -9.11 -8.30
C GLY A 120 -2.53 -10.37 -7.63
N GLY A 121 -3.37 -11.40 -7.55
CA GLY A 121 -2.97 -12.68 -6.99
C GLY A 121 -4.00 -13.77 -7.22
N PHE A 122 -3.56 -15.01 -7.01
CA PHE A 122 -4.43 -16.16 -6.97
C PHE A 122 -4.06 -17.03 -5.76
N GLY A 123 -5.03 -17.76 -5.24
CA GLY A 123 -4.83 -18.68 -4.13
C GLY A 123 -5.55 -19.99 -4.37
N LEU A 124 -4.93 -21.08 -3.96
CA LEU A 124 -5.43 -22.44 -4.02
C LEU A 124 -5.70 -22.94 -2.60
N ASN A 125 -6.88 -23.50 -2.37
CA ASN A 125 -7.29 -24.00 -1.07
C ASN A 125 -7.71 -25.48 -1.18
N PHE A 126 -6.79 -26.36 -0.81
CA PHE A 126 -6.97 -27.81 -0.83
C PHE A 126 -7.05 -28.37 0.58
N SER A 127 -8.24 -28.33 1.18
CA SER A 127 -8.57 -28.90 2.50
C SER A 127 -7.57 -28.47 3.60
N ASN A 128 -6.46 -29.20 3.76
CA ASN A 128 -5.41 -28.94 4.74
C ASN A 128 -4.28 -28.02 4.24
N TYR A 129 -4.22 -27.75 2.94
CA TYR A 129 -3.17 -26.94 2.31
C TYR A 129 -3.75 -25.67 1.70
N ILE A 130 -3.07 -24.54 1.90
CA ILE A 130 -3.39 -23.27 1.23
C ILE A 130 -2.11 -22.74 0.61
N LEU A 131 -2.18 -22.42 -0.68
CA LEU A 131 -1.10 -21.78 -1.43
C LEU A 131 -1.60 -20.44 -1.94
N ASP A 132 -0.94 -19.34 -1.61
CA ASP A 132 -1.28 -18.01 -2.11
C ASP A 132 -0.10 -17.43 -2.90
N TYR A 133 -0.39 -16.90 -4.09
CA TYR A 133 0.58 -16.20 -4.93
C TYR A 133 0.07 -14.78 -5.22
N SER A 134 0.91 -13.77 -5.01
CA SER A 134 0.57 -12.37 -5.25
C SER A 134 1.70 -11.61 -5.95
N LEU A 135 1.31 -10.70 -6.83
CA LEU A 135 2.14 -9.78 -7.60
C LEU A 135 1.85 -8.37 -7.11
N ILE A 136 2.90 -7.69 -6.63
CA ILE A 136 2.80 -6.33 -6.07
C ILE A 136 3.90 -5.47 -6.70
N PRO A 137 3.56 -4.43 -7.48
CA PRO A 137 4.54 -3.48 -7.99
C PRO A 137 5.00 -2.55 -6.87
N TYR A 138 6.31 -2.39 -6.74
CA TYR A 138 6.93 -1.38 -5.91
C TYR A 138 7.63 -0.36 -6.81
N LYS A 139 7.55 0.92 -6.42
CA LYS A 139 8.06 2.04 -7.21
C LYS A 139 9.54 1.89 -7.61
N ASP A 140 10.38 1.52 -6.66
CA ASP A 140 11.84 1.46 -6.86
C ASP A 140 12.39 0.03 -6.97
N LEU A 141 11.61 -0.98 -6.54
CA LEU A 141 12.01 -2.39 -6.54
C LEU A 141 11.41 -3.19 -7.71
N GLY A 142 10.51 -2.59 -8.48
CA GLY A 142 9.81 -3.26 -9.58
C GLY A 142 8.73 -4.25 -9.10
N LEU A 143 8.42 -5.23 -9.94
CA LEU A 143 7.38 -6.23 -9.64
C LEU A 143 7.88 -7.27 -8.64
N THR A 144 7.26 -7.29 -7.45
CA THR A 144 7.55 -8.29 -6.42
C THR A 144 6.58 -9.46 -6.52
N HIS A 145 7.15 -10.66 -6.51
CA HIS A 145 6.44 -11.93 -6.45
C HIS A 145 6.44 -12.43 -5.02
N ARG A 146 5.27 -12.72 -4.45
CA ARG A 146 5.14 -13.24 -3.09
C ARG A 146 4.38 -14.57 -3.14
N LEU A 147 5.03 -15.62 -2.63
CA LEU A 147 4.47 -16.96 -2.47
C LEU A 147 4.28 -17.25 -0.98
N SER A 148 3.12 -17.79 -0.61
CA SER A 148 2.78 -18.19 0.75
C SER A 148 2.21 -19.60 0.74
N PHE A 149 2.60 -20.39 1.74
CA PHE A 149 2.13 -21.76 1.93
C PHE A 149 1.68 -21.93 3.38
N LYS A 150 0.52 -22.55 3.59
CA LYS A 150 -0.06 -22.81 4.90
C LYS A 150 -0.55 -24.25 4.98
N VAL A 151 -0.26 -24.88 6.11
CA VAL A 151 -0.73 -26.23 6.45
C VAL A 151 -1.61 -26.13 7.69
N ARG A 152 -2.79 -26.76 7.66
CA ARG A 152 -3.66 -26.97 8.82
C ARG A 152 -3.55 -28.43 9.26
N PHE A 153 -3.25 -28.63 10.54
CA PHE A 153 -3.17 -29.93 11.21
C PHE A 153 -4.17 -29.98 12.36
#